data_AF-A0A960MAS7-F1
#
_entry.id   AF-A0A960MAS7-F1
#
_cell.length_a   1.000
_cell.length_b   1.000
_cell.length_c   1.000
_cell.angle_alpha   90.00
_cell.angle_beta   90.00
_cell.angle_gamma   90.00
#
_symmetry.space_group_name_H-M   'P 1'
#
loop_
_entity.id
_entity.type
_entity.pdbx_description
1 polymer ?
#
loop_
_entity_poly.entity_id
_entity_poly.type
_entity_poly.pdbx_seq_one_letter_code
_entity_poly.pdbx_strand_id
1 'polypeptide(L)'
;VKITKETPYQLIFVEEGSWQTEQGLSFNYKNYFRWSVDTLRGILAVEHLRFGKHHPVFLFHLVPVSDRLLEPVTTNANGEETYFGYLENKVHGLKFCTRTISPQKNESITYFYT
;
A
#
# COMPACT_ATOMS: atom_id res chain seq x y z
N VAL A 1 9.01 10.66 -0.46
CA VAL A 1 7.78 10.37 0.31
C VAL A 1 7.76 11.21 1.58
N LYS A 2 6.61 11.72 2.00
CA LYS A 2 6.44 12.35 3.32
C LYS A 2 5.64 11.40 4.22
N ILE A 3 6.12 11.14 5.42
CA ILE A 3 5.45 10.27 6.40
C ILE A 3 4.98 11.13 7.57
N THR A 4 3.70 11.03 7.92
CA THR A 4 3.12 11.73 9.08
C THR A 4 2.55 10.70 10.05
N LYS A 5 2.85 10.84 11.34
CA LYS A 5 2.27 10.00 12.39
C LYS A 5 0.99 10.66 12.91
N GLU A 6 -0.16 10.08 12.62
CA GLU A 6 -1.46 10.60 13.08
C GLU A 6 -1.77 10.12 14.51
N THR A 7 -1.42 8.87 14.81
CA THR A 7 -1.60 8.27 16.14
C THR A 7 -0.42 7.32 16.46
N PRO A 8 -0.31 6.76 17.66
CA PRO A 8 0.68 5.72 17.96
C PRO A 8 0.64 4.51 17.03
N TYR A 9 -0.51 4.26 16.38
CA TYR A 9 -0.77 3.07 15.58
C TYR A 9 -1.06 3.38 14.11
N GLN A 10 -0.98 4.66 13.70
CA GLN A 10 -1.33 5.07 12.34
C GLN A 10 -0.29 6.00 11.73
N LEU A 11 0.15 5.63 10.53
CA LEU A 11 1.02 6.42 9.68
C LEU A 11 0.30 6.79 8.39
N ILE A 12 0.51 8.01 7.92
CA ILE A 12 0.09 8.49 6.60
C ILE A 12 1.33 8.69 5.74
N PHE A 13 1.37 7.95 4.65
CA PHE A 13 2.37 8.11 3.60
C PHE A 13 1.78 8.99 2.50
N VAL A 14 2.47 10.08 2.20
CA VAL A 14 2.16 10.98 1.09
C VAL A 14 3.23 10.82 0.04
N GLU A 15 2.85 10.22 -1.08
CA GLU A 15 3.70 9.97 -2.23
C GLU A 15 3.27 10.90 -3.35
N GLU A 16 4.20 11.63 -3.93
CA GLU A 16 3.92 12.50 -5.06
C GLU A 16 5.09 12.47 -6.03
N GLY A 17 4.79 12.67 -7.29
CA GLY A 17 5.79 12.67 -8.35
C GLY A 17 5.16 12.92 -9.71
N SER A 18 5.99 12.82 -10.74
CA SER A 18 5.58 12.89 -12.14
C SER A 18 5.88 11.56 -12.82
N TRP A 19 4.92 11.06 -13.58
CA TRP A 19 5.08 9.94 -14.48
C TRP A 19 5.18 10.44 -15.90
N GLN A 20 6.14 9.93 -16.66
CA GLN A 20 6.23 10.15 -18.10
C GLN A 20 5.98 8.85 -18.83
N THR A 21 5.09 8.86 -19.81
CA THR A 21 4.87 7.73 -20.71
C THR A 21 5.92 7.70 -21.80
N GLU A 22 6.07 6.56 -22.47
CA GLU A 22 6.95 6.41 -23.63
C GLU A 22 6.57 7.36 -24.78
N GLN A 23 5.30 7.78 -24.87
CA GLN A 23 4.85 8.78 -25.85
C GLN A 23 5.10 10.23 -25.42
N GLY A 24 5.82 10.45 -24.31
CA GLY A 24 6.15 11.78 -23.80
C GLY A 24 5.02 12.49 -23.04
N LEU A 25 3.92 11.79 -22.74
CA LEU A 25 2.87 12.35 -21.88
C LEU A 25 3.35 12.38 -20.43
N SER A 26 3.27 13.54 -19.80
CA SER A 26 3.60 13.69 -18.38
C SER A 26 2.34 13.91 -17.56
N PHE A 27 2.19 13.16 -16.48
CA PHE A 27 1.14 13.40 -15.49
C PHE A 27 1.72 13.38 -14.08
N ASN A 28 1.24 14.29 -13.24
CA ASN A 28 1.59 14.29 -11.83
C ASN A 28 0.65 13.34 -11.08
N TYR A 29 1.19 12.60 -10.12
CA TYR A 29 0.41 11.76 -9.23
C TYR A 29 0.64 12.19 -7.79
N LYS A 30 -0.39 11.96 -6.97
CA LYS A 30 -0.31 12.12 -5.53
C LYS A 30 -1.16 11.05 -4.84
N ASN A 31 -0.50 10.15 -4.14
CA ASN A 31 -1.12 9.07 -3.39
C ASN A 31 -1.01 9.32 -1.90
N TYR A 32 -2.06 8.92 -1.19
CA TYR A 32 -2.14 8.98 0.25
C TYR A 32 -2.48 7.59 0.75
N PHE A 33 -1.53 6.95 1.42
CA PHE A 33 -1.75 5.65 2.04
C PHE A 33 -1.82 5.79 3.56
N ARG A 34 -2.81 5.13 4.16
CA ARG A 34 -2.89 4.97 5.61
C ARG A 34 -2.50 3.56 5.99
N TRP A 35 -1.53 3.48 6.90
CA TRP A 35 -1.04 2.24 7.48
C TRP A 35 -1.47 2.22 8.93
N SER A 36 -2.34 1.29 9.30
CA SER A 36 -2.89 1.15 10.66
C SER A 36 -2.48 -0.19 11.26
N VAL A 37 -1.81 -0.17 12.41
CA VAL A 37 -1.43 -1.39 13.14
C VAL A 37 -2.49 -1.70 14.20
N ASP A 38 -3.05 -2.90 14.14
CA ASP A 38 -3.79 -3.52 15.25
C ASP A 38 -2.85 -4.43 16.02
N THR A 39 -2.35 -3.96 17.17
CA THR A 39 -1.40 -4.71 18.00
C THR A 39 -2.04 -5.90 18.72
N LEU A 40 -3.36 -5.89 18.94
CA LEU A 40 -4.06 -7.00 19.58
C LEU A 40 -4.23 -8.17 18.60
N ARG A 41 -4.50 -7.86 17.33
CA ARG A 41 -4.69 -8.87 16.28
C ARG A 41 -3.41 -9.19 15.50
N GLY A 42 -2.35 -8.40 15.66
CA GLY A 42 -1.10 -8.58 14.92
C GLY A 42 -1.24 -8.29 13.43
N ILE A 43 -2.09 -7.32 13.06
CA ILE A 43 -2.43 -7.01 11.66
C ILE A 43 -1.98 -5.60 11.31
N LEU A 44 -1.44 -5.43 10.10
CA LEU A 44 -1.24 -4.14 9.47
C LEU A 44 -2.29 -3.94 8.36
N ALA A 45 -3.21 -2.99 8.55
CA ALA A 45 -4.17 -2.60 7.53
C ALA A 45 -3.59 -1.53 6.62
N VAL A 46 -3.73 -1.72 5.30
CA VAL A 46 -3.31 -0.75 4.29
C VAL A 46 -4.54 -0.23 3.54
N GLU A 47 -4.68 1.08 3.50
CA GLU A 47 -5.82 1.77 2.88
C GLU A 47 -5.33 2.90 1.99
N HIS A 48 -6.02 3.12 0.87
CA HIS A 48 -5.79 4.27 -0.01
C HIS A 48 -6.82 5.37 0.29
N LEU A 49 -6.36 6.59 0.56
CA LEU A 49 -7.21 7.73 0.90
C LEU A 49 -7.60 8.56 -0.34
N ARG A 50 -7.92 7.91 -1.48
CA ARG A 50 -8.18 8.63 -2.76
C ARG A 50 -9.41 9.51 -2.69
N PHE A 51 -10.36 9.18 -1.83
CA PHE A 51 -11.58 9.95 -1.59
C PHE A 51 -11.49 10.77 -0.29
N GLY A 52 -10.27 11.05 0.17
CA GLY A 52 -10.01 11.78 1.41
C GLY A 52 -9.93 10.88 2.65
N LYS A 53 -9.46 11.47 3.76
CA LYS A 53 -9.14 10.75 5.00
C LYS A 53 -10.34 10.05 5.67
N HIS A 54 -11.56 10.52 5.39
CA HIS A 54 -12.80 9.99 5.97
C HIS A 54 -13.48 8.94 5.08
N HIS A 55 -13.00 8.75 3.85
CA HIS A 55 -13.53 7.75 2.91
C HIS A 55 -12.37 6.87 2.40
N PRO A 56 -11.72 6.12 3.30
CA PRO A 56 -10.63 5.23 2.93
C PRO A 56 -11.13 4.10 2.01
N VAL A 57 -10.34 3.76 1.00
CA VAL A 57 -10.50 2.54 0.23
C VAL A 57 -9.60 1.49 0.85
N PHE A 58 -10.20 0.47 1.48
CA PHE A 58 -9.46 -0.65 2.02
C PHE A 58 -8.80 -1.44 0.89
N LEU A 59 -7.50 -1.75 1.04
CA LEU A 59 -6.77 -2.56 0.06
C LEU A 59 -6.63 -3.99 0.56
N PHE A 60 -5.94 -4.19 1.69
CA PHE A 60 -5.70 -5.50 2.28
C PHE A 60 -5.14 -5.40 3.70
N HIS A 61 -5.15 -6.53 4.40
CA HIS A 61 -4.43 -6.75 5.64
C HIS A 61 -3.12 -7.48 5.36
N LEU A 62 -2.06 -7.12 6.06
CA LEU A 62 -0.82 -7.88 6.13
C LEU A 62 -0.65 -8.49 7.52
N VAL A 63 -0.16 -9.72 7.57
CA VAL A 63 0.20 -10.44 8.81
C VAL A 63 1.66 -10.87 8.76
N PRO A 64 2.36 -10.87 9.90
CA PRO A 64 3.74 -11.35 9.95
C PRO A 64 3.78 -12.85 9.68
N VAL A 65 4.61 -13.26 8.73
CA VAL A 65 4.95 -14.68 8.49
C VAL A 65 6.38 -14.99 8.91
N SER A 66 7.19 -13.96 9.12
CA SER A 66 8.51 -14.01 9.76
C SER A 66 8.90 -12.64 10.29
N ASP A 67 10.04 -12.53 10.97
CA ASP A 67 10.60 -11.25 11.46
C ASP A 67 10.88 -10.23 10.34
N ARG A 68 10.91 -10.67 9.08
CA ARG A 68 11.26 -9.81 7.93
C ARG A 68 10.19 -9.74 6.86
N LEU A 69 9.07 -10.44 7.02
CA LEU A 69 8.07 -10.54 5.96
C LEU A 69 6.67 -10.49 6.55
N LEU A 70 5.87 -9.58 6.01
CA LEU A 70 4.43 -9.58 6.18
C LEU A 70 3.76 -9.91 4.85
N GLU A 71 2.87 -10.90 4.87
CA GLU A 71 2.12 -11.38 3.71
C GLU A 71 0.64 -11.02 3.80
N PRO A 72 -0.08 -10.97 2.67
CA PRO A 72 -1.47 -10.56 2.66
C PRO A 72 -2.34 -11.65 3.28
N VAL A 73 -3.27 -11.25 4.14
CA VAL A 73 -4.41 -12.09 4.49
C VAL A 73 -5.33 -12.09 3.29
N THR A 74 -5.45 -13.22 2.60
CA THR A 74 -6.35 -13.37 1.46
C THR A 74 -7.79 -13.14 1.91
N THR A 75 -8.36 -12.00 1.53
CA THR A 75 -9.81 -11.79 1.62
C THR A 75 -10.40 -12.14 0.26
N ASN A 76 -11.34 -13.10 0.24
CA ASN A 76 -12.00 -13.57 -0.96
C ASN A 76 -12.42 -12.40 -1.87
N ALA A 77 -12.06 -12.52 -3.15
CA ALA A 77 -12.38 -11.60 -4.22
C ALA A 77 -13.89 -11.56 -4.47
N ASN A 78 -14.61 -10.76 -3.69
CA ASN A 78 -16.04 -10.52 -3.91
C ASN A 78 -16.29 -9.32 -4.85
N GLY A 79 -15.35 -9.00 -5.75
CA GLY A 79 -15.44 -7.85 -6.66
C GLY A 79 -14.60 -7.99 -7.93
N GLU A 80 -14.76 -7.04 -8.85
CA GLU A 80 -14.07 -7.00 -10.14
C GLU A 80 -12.55 -6.73 -10.02
N GLU A 81 -12.11 -6.18 -8.89
CA GLU A 81 -10.70 -5.90 -8.62
C GLU A 81 -10.23 -6.60 -7.34
N THR A 82 -9.05 -7.22 -7.41
CA THR A 82 -8.38 -7.85 -6.27
C THR A 82 -7.06 -7.13 -6.00
N TYR A 83 -6.85 -6.75 -4.74
CA TYR A 83 -5.64 -6.09 -4.28
C TYR A 83 -4.82 -7.05 -3.43
N PHE A 84 -3.51 -7.08 -3.68
CA PHE A 84 -2.54 -7.85 -2.92
C PHE A 84 -1.37 -6.95 -2.55
N GLY A 85 -0.66 -7.31 -1.50
CA GLY A 85 0.64 -6.77 -1.25
C GLY A 85 1.43 -7.57 -0.25
N TYR A 86 2.73 -7.29 -0.17
CA TYR A 86 3.60 -7.82 0.87
C TYR A 86 4.59 -6.73 1.29
N LEU A 87 5.05 -6.82 2.53
CA LEU A 87 6.04 -5.92 3.08
C LEU A 87 7.26 -6.72 3.53
N GLU A 88 8.42 -6.39 2.98
CA GLU A 88 9.67 -7.02 3.34
C GLU A 88 10.61 -6.03 4.04
N ASN A 89 11.07 -6.40 5.22
CA ASN A 89 12.10 -5.66 5.94
C ASN A 89 13.48 -6.04 5.41
N LYS A 90 14.14 -5.09 4.76
CA LYS A 90 15.48 -5.24 4.18
C LYS A 90 16.53 -4.65 5.12
N VAL A 91 17.80 -4.98 4.89
CA VAL A 91 18.93 -4.45 5.66
C VAL A 91 19.01 -2.91 5.62
N HIS A 92 18.58 -2.30 4.51
CA HIS A 92 18.68 -0.86 4.27
C HIS A 92 17.32 -0.18 4.05
N GLY A 93 16.24 -0.72 4.65
CA GLY A 93 14.92 -0.11 4.56
C GLY A 93 13.80 -1.11 4.35
N LEU A 94 12.70 -0.65 3.79
CA LEU A 94 11.48 -1.44 3.56
C LEU A 94 11.21 -1.56 2.07
N LYS A 95 10.91 -2.78 1.62
CA LYS A 95 10.36 -3.04 0.28
C LYS A 95 8.88 -3.35 0.43
N PHE A 96 8.03 -2.51 -0.14
CA PHE A 96 6.59 -2.73 -0.18
C PHE A 96 6.18 -3.02 -1.61
N CYS A 97 5.48 -4.13 -1.83
CA CYS A 97 4.98 -4.49 -3.15
C CYS A 97 3.47 -4.55 -3.11
N THR A 98 2.83 -3.98 -4.12
CA THR A 98 1.39 -4.07 -4.32
C THR A 98 1.11 -4.67 -5.69
N ARG A 99 0.03 -5.43 -5.81
CA ARG A 99 -0.48 -5.93 -7.08
C ARG A 99 -1.99 -5.73 -7.14
N THR A 100 -2.48 -5.22 -8.27
CA THR A 100 -3.90 -5.08 -8.55
C THR A 100 -4.24 -5.92 -9.77
N ILE A 101 -5.22 -6.81 -9.61
CA ILE A 101 -5.71 -7.68 -10.67
C ILE A 101 -7.19 -7.35 -10.91
N SER A 102 -7.56 -7.08 -12.15
CA SER A 102 -8.94 -6.94 -12.65
C SER A 102 -9.04 -7.53 -14.05
N PRO A 103 -10.24 -7.66 -14.66
CA PRO A 103 -10.38 -8.18 -16.02
C PRO A 103 -9.50 -7.49 -17.08
N GLN A 104 -9.21 -6.20 -16.88
CA GLN A 104 -8.42 -5.39 -17.82
C GLN A 104 -7.01 -5.05 -17.30
N LYS A 105 -6.69 -5.44 -16.07
CA LYS A 105 -5.53 -4.92 -15.34
C LYS A 105 -4.78 -6.02 -14.61
N ASN A 106 -3.46 -6.04 -14.73
CA ASN A 106 -2.60 -6.89 -13.93
C ASN A 106 -1.30 -6.14 -13.65
N GLU A 107 -1.38 -5.20 -12.73
CA GLU A 107 -0.28 -4.28 -12.44
C GLU A 107 0.36 -4.60 -11.11
N SER A 108 1.67 -4.45 -11.05
CA SER A 108 2.43 -4.51 -9.80
C SER A 108 3.26 -3.25 -9.65
N ILE A 109 3.29 -2.71 -8.43
CA ILE A 109 4.11 -1.55 -8.08
C ILE A 109 4.99 -1.96 -6.91
N THR A 110 6.28 -1.60 -6.99
CA THR A 110 7.25 -1.83 -5.92
C THR A 110 7.74 -0.49 -5.41
N TYR A 111 7.58 -0.29 -4.12
CA TYR A 111 8.05 0.88 -3.38
C TYR A 111 9.27 0.48 -2.55
N PHE A 112 10.27 1.35 -2.55
CA PHE A 112 11.45 1.22 -1.69
C PHE A 112 11.50 2.45 -0.77
N TYR A 113 11.40 2.21 0.53
CA TYR A 113 11.53 3.24 1.56
C TYR A 113 12.87 3.06 2.27
N THR A 114 13.72 4.09 2.24
CA THR A 114 15.07 4.11 2.83
C THR A 114 15.16 5.15 3.94
#